data_AF-A0A6P2FVT4-F1
#
_entry.id   AF-A0A6P2FVT4-F1
#
_cell.length_a   1.000
_cell.length_b   1.000
_cell.length_c   1.000
_cell.angle_alpha   90.00
_cell.angle_beta   90.00
_cell.angle_gamma   90.00
#
_symmetry.space_group_name_H-M   'P 1'
#
loop_
_entity.id
_entity.type
_entity.pdbx_description
1 polymer ?
#
loop_
_entity_poly.entity_id
_entity_poly.type
_entity_poly.pdbx_seq_one_letter_code
_entity_poly.pdbx_strand_id
1 'polypeptide(L)'
;MEATASHREPWNKGKLVGQKTPFRLKEIWAIPVRLQLQSQVRDLALFNLGIDSKLKACDLAYLRVRDVSTGERVAARAKVMQQKIGQPVQFEMTNPTRLSVEAWIDTAQLNPGDFLFPSRVHESPHIGTRQYARIVDGWVEEIGLDSAT
;
A
#
# COMPACT_ATOMS: atom_id res chain seq x y z
N MET A 1 -19.07 -39.12 -7.95
CA MET A 1 -19.43 -38.31 -6.77
C MET A 1 -18.87 -36.92 -7.00
N GLU A 2 -19.72 -36.01 -7.46
CA GLU A 2 -19.34 -34.68 -7.90
C GLU A 2 -19.44 -33.72 -6.71
N ALA A 3 -18.30 -33.14 -6.32
CA ALA A 3 -18.24 -32.22 -5.18
C ALA A 3 -18.93 -30.91 -5.56
N THR A 4 -20.10 -30.65 -4.98
CA THR A 4 -20.80 -29.38 -5.14
C THR A 4 -19.98 -28.28 -4.46
N ALA A 5 -19.38 -27.40 -5.26
CA ALA A 5 -18.69 -26.23 -4.75
C ALA A 5 -19.70 -25.34 -4.00
N SER A 6 -19.54 -25.23 -2.69
CA SER A 6 -20.29 -24.29 -1.84
C SER A 6 -20.07 -22.87 -2.36
N HIS A 7 -21.06 -22.32 -3.03
CA HIS A 7 -21.03 -20.96 -3.54
C HIS A 7 -21.15 -19.99 -2.35
N ARG A 8 -20.02 -19.62 -1.74
CA ARG A 8 -19.99 -18.62 -0.66
C ARG A 8 -20.56 -17.31 -1.16
N GLU A 9 -21.71 -16.93 -0.62
CA GLU A 9 -22.29 -15.63 -0.90
C GLU A 9 -21.41 -14.52 -0.32
N PRO A 10 -21.13 -13.45 -1.09
CA PRO A 10 -20.42 -12.29 -0.57
C PRO A 10 -21.14 -11.71 0.66
N TRP A 11 -20.39 -11.29 1.68
CA TRP A 11 -20.92 -10.76 2.96
C TRP A 11 -21.86 -9.54 2.78
N ASN A 12 -21.74 -8.87 1.63
CA ASN A 12 -22.48 -7.68 1.23
C ASN A 12 -23.58 -7.96 0.19
N LYS A 13 -23.86 -9.23 -0.16
CA LYS A 13 -24.93 -9.55 -1.11
C LYS A 13 -26.27 -9.03 -0.57
N GLY A 14 -26.95 -8.21 -1.36
CA GLY A 14 -28.21 -7.57 -0.97
C GLY A 14 -28.09 -6.41 0.04
N LYS A 15 -26.87 -6.01 0.43
CA LYS A 15 -26.64 -4.86 1.31
C LYS A 15 -26.14 -3.67 0.48
N LEU A 16 -26.81 -2.52 0.61
CA LEU A 16 -26.28 -1.25 0.13
C LEU A 16 -25.11 -0.85 1.04
N VAL A 17 -23.89 -1.17 0.63
CA VAL A 17 -22.68 -0.68 1.30
C VAL A 17 -22.41 0.72 0.76
N GLY A 18 -22.59 1.73 1.62
CA GLY A 18 -22.33 3.12 1.29
C GLY A 18 -20.84 3.41 1.08
N GLN A 19 -20.54 4.64 0.69
CA GLN A 19 -19.17 5.13 0.64
C GLN A 19 -18.56 5.07 2.05
N LYS A 20 -17.38 4.43 2.19
CA LYS A 20 -16.60 4.47 3.43
C LYS A 20 -16.23 5.90 3.79
N THR A 21 -16.22 6.21 5.09
CA THR A 21 -15.89 7.56 5.56
C THR A 21 -14.40 7.86 5.27
N PRO A 22 -14.07 8.99 4.60
CA PRO A 22 -12.68 9.35 4.37
C PRO A 22 -11.99 9.76 5.68
N PHE A 23 -10.67 9.53 5.77
CA PHE A 23 -9.89 9.96 6.92
C PHE A 23 -9.96 11.48 7.15
N ARG A 24 -10.09 11.87 8.41
CA ARG A 24 -9.92 13.25 8.84
C ARG A 24 -8.43 13.59 8.85
N LEU A 25 -8.10 14.87 8.71
CA LEU A 25 -6.70 15.33 8.71
C LEU A 25 -5.92 14.82 9.93
N LYS A 26 -6.52 14.89 11.13
CA LYS A 26 -5.91 14.37 12.37
C LYS A 26 -5.58 12.87 12.32
N GLU A 27 -6.37 12.07 11.59
CA GLU A 27 -6.18 10.62 11.45
C GLU A 27 -5.05 10.33 10.46
N ILE A 28 -4.98 11.09 9.36
CA ILE A 28 -3.87 11.01 8.38
C ILE A 28 -2.52 11.29 9.06
N TRP A 29 -2.46 12.19 10.03
CA TRP A 29 -1.25 12.45 10.82
C TRP A 29 -0.99 11.42 11.92
N ALA A 30 -2.04 10.83 12.50
CA ALA A 30 -1.91 9.90 13.61
C ALA A 30 -1.30 8.55 13.21
N ILE A 31 -1.56 8.09 11.98
CA ILE A 31 -1.04 6.81 11.47
C ILE A 31 0.49 6.83 11.32
N PRO A 32 1.12 7.76 10.57
CA PRO A 32 2.58 7.81 10.43
C PRO A 32 3.31 7.88 11.77
N VAL A 33 2.79 8.66 12.73
CA VAL A 33 3.40 8.81 14.06
C VAL A 33 3.43 7.47 14.81
N ARG A 34 2.33 6.71 14.79
CA ARG A 34 2.30 5.37 15.41
C ARG A 34 3.25 4.40 14.74
N LEU A 35 3.26 4.36 13.40
CA LEU A 35 4.17 3.49 12.63
C LEU A 35 5.64 3.81 12.90
N GLN A 36 6.00 5.09 13.05
CA GLN A 36 7.34 5.52 13.44
C GLN A 36 7.70 5.06 14.86
N LEU A 37 6.81 5.26 15.84
CA LEU A 37 7.04 4.85 17.24
C LEU A 37 7.25 3.34 17.38
N GLN A 38 6.57 2.55 16.56
CA GLN A 38 6.70 1.09 16.52
C GLN A 38 7.83 0.60 15.59
N SER A 39 8.59 1.50 14.97
CA SER A 39 9.64 1.17 14.01
C SER A 39 9.17 0.29 12.84
N GLN A 40 7.91 0.45 12.40
CA GLN A 40 7.36 -0.29 11.27
C GLN A 40 7.77 0.35 9.93
N VAL A 41 9.05 0.21 9.56
CA VAL A 41 9.65 0.89 8.39
C VAL A 41 8.91 0.61 7.08
N ARG A 42 8.58 -0.66 6.82
CA ARG A 42 7.84 -1.10 5.63
C ARG A 42 6.48 -0.42 5.51
N ASP A 43 5.73 -0.45 6.62
CA ASP A 43 4.35 0.00 6.68
C ASP A 43 4.29 1.53 6.59
N LEU A 44 5.25 2.23 7.21
CA LEU A 44 5.43 3.67 7.05
C LEU A 44 5.69 4.06 5.59
N ALA A 45 6.61 3.36 4.91
CA ALA A 45 6.89 3.60 3.49
C ALA A 45 5.66 3.34 2.61
N LEU A 46 4.92 2.26 2.89
CA LEU A 46 3.71 1.88 2.17
C LEU A 46 2.59 2.92 2.35
N PHE A 47 2.37 3.38 3.59
CA PHE A 47 1.37 4.39 3.91
C PHE A 47 1.68 5.72 3.22
N ASN A 48 2.89 6.24 3.43
CA ASN A 48 3.32 7.53 2.87
C ASN A 48 3.23 7.54 1.33
N LEU A 49 3.73 6.49 0.68
CA LEU A 49 3.66 6.38 -0.77
C LEU A 49 2.22 6.20 -1.27
N GLY A 50 1.36 5.50 -0.52
CA GLY A 50 -0.06 5.36 -0.84
C GLY A 50 -0.79 6.71 -0.86
N ILE A 51 -0.52 7.58 0.11
CA ILE A 51 -1.10 8.93 0.19
C ILE A 51 -0.61 9.83 -0.94
N ASP A 52 0.71 9.88 -1.16
CA ASP A 52 1.33 10.78 -2.16
C ASP A 52 0.99 10.36 -3.60
N SER A 53 1.01 9.05 -3.87
CA SER A 53 0.80 8.52 -5.22
C SER A 53 -0.68 8.44 -5.62
N LYS A 54 -1.58 8.27 -4.64
CA LYS A 54 -3.03 8.03 -4.83
C LYS A 54 -3.31 6.88 -5.81
N LEU A 55 -2.36 5.96 -5.95
CA LEU A 55 -2.50 4.80 -6.80
C LEU A 55 -3.53 3.84 -6.23
N LYS A 56 -4.15 3.06 -7.10
CA LYS A 56 -4.97 1.92 -6.66
C LYS A 56 -4.05 0.92 -5.98
N ALA A 57 -4.59 0.19 -4.99
CA ALA A 57 -3.83 -0.82 -4.26
C ALA A 57 -3.12 -1.83 -5.17
N CYS A 58 -3.74 -2.23 -6.29
CA CYS A 58 -3.09 -3.11 -7.25
C CYS A 58 -1.92 -2.42 -7.97
N ASP A 59 -2.06 -1.16 -8.39
CA ASP A 59 -0.97 -0.42 -9.03
C ASP A 59 0.19 -0.19 -8.05
N LEU A 60 -0.11 0.14 -6.79
CA LEU A 60 0.88 0.31 -5.72
C LEU A 60 1.66 -0.99 -5.44
N ALA A 61 0.97 -2.13 -5.38
CA ALA A 61 1.57 -3.44 -5.16
C ALA A 61 2.53 -3.88 -6.27
N TYR A 62 2.31 -3.41 -7.51
CA TYR A 62 3.12 -3.74 -8.67
C TYR A 62 4.32 -2.81 -8.88
N LEU A 63 4.47 -1.77 -8.07
CA LEU A 63 5.64 -0.88 -8.13
C LEU A 63 6.93 -1.66 -7.91
N ARG A 64 7.95 -1.30 -8.69
CA ARG A 64 9.33 -1.72 -8.49
C ARG A 64 10.18 -0.57 -7.98
N VAL A 65 11.33 -0.90 -7.41
CA VAL A 65 12.29 0.10 -6.92
C VAL A 65 12.65 1.11 -8.02
N ARG A 66 12.97 0.63 -9.23
CA ARG A 66 13.28 1.50 -10.39
C ARG A 66 12.17 2.47 -10.81
N ASP A 67 10.92 2.23 -10.39
CA ASP A 67 9.81 3.11 -10.75
C ASP A 67 9.78 4.37 -9.87
N VAL A 68 10.44 4.32 -8.70
CA VAL A 68 10.45 5.39 -7.70
C VAL A 68 11.85 5.91 -7.37
N SER A 69 12.91 5.18 -7.68
CA SER A 69 14.29 5.57 -7.40
C SER A 69 15.14 5.72 -8.67
N THR A 70 16.20 6.51 -8.56
CA THR A 70 17.24 6.64 -9.58
C THR A 70 18.59 6.50 -8.89
N GLY A 71 19.26 5.37 -9.10
CA GLY A 71 20.44 5.00 -8.33
C GLY A 71 20.08 4.73 -6.86
N GLU A 72 20.82 5.36 -5.94
CA GLU A 72 20.66 5.19 -4.49
C GLU A 72 19.61 6.13 -3.87
N ARG A 73 19.00 7.03 -4.66
CA ARG A 73 18.05 8.02 -4.14
C ARG A 73 16.65 7.83 -4.68
N VAL A 74 15.66 8.04 -3.82
CA VAL A 74 14.26 8.09 -4.25
C VAL A 74 14.01 9.43 -4.95
N ALA A 75 13.40 9.37 -6.14
CA ALA A 75 13.15 10.55 -6.94
C ALA A 75 12.10 11.47 -6.27
N ALA A 76 12.12 12.77 -6.57
CA ALA A 76 11.05 13.68 -6.15
C ALA A 76 9.71 13.39 -6.86
N ARG A 77 9.78 12.73 -8.02
CA ARG A 77 8.63 12.46 -8.88
C ARG A 77 8.79 11.12 -9.56
N ALA A 78 7.74 10.32 -9.59
CA ALA A 78 7.70 9.02 -10.27
C ALA A 78 6.68 9.03 -11.41
N LYS A 79 6.94 8.24 -12.46
CA LYS A 79 6.02 8.04 -13.59
C LYS A 79 5.77 6.55 -13.75
N VAL A 80 4.52 6.13 -13.55
CA VAL A 80 4.12 4.72 -13.48
C VAL A 80 2.98 4.45 -14.44
N MET A 81 3.02 3.30 -15.11
CA MET A 81 1.92 2.84 -15.95
C MET A 81 0.83 2.21 -15.09
N GLN A 82 -0.39 2.75 -15.12
CA GLN A 82 -1.53 2.13 -14.43
C GLN A 82 -1.96 0.85 -15.15
N GLN A 83 -2.08 -0.26 -14.42
CA GLN A 83 -2.34 -1.60 -14.97
C GLN A 83 -3.69 -1.66 -15.69
N LYS A 84 -4.73 -1.06 -15.11
CA LYS A 84 -6.10 -1.17 -15.64
C LYS A 84 -6.34 -0.37 -16.92
N ILE A 85 -5.70 0.79 -17.05
CA ILE A 85 -6.01 1.78 -18.11
C ILE A 85 -4.87 1.87 -19.13
N GLY A 86 -3.67 1.36 -18.81
CA GLY A 86 -2.50 1.43 -19.68
C GLY A 86 -2.00 2.86 -19.89
N GLN A 87 -2.32 3.79 -18.98
CA GLN A 87 -1.94 5.20 -19.06
C GLN A 87 -0.83 5.52 -18.07
N PRO A 88 0.18 6.31 -18.46
CA PRO A 88 1.18 6.80 -17.54
C PRO A 88 0.58 7.84 -16.60
N VAL A 89 0.81 7.66 -15.30
CA VAL A 89 0.47 8.64 -14.28
C VAL A 89 1.75 9.08 -13.60
N GLN A 90 1.82 10.38 -13.32
CA GLN A 90 2.94 11.00 -12.63
C GLN A 90 2.48 11.54 -11.29
N PHE A 91 3.28 11.31 -10.25
CA PHE A 91 2.99 11.79 -8.90
C PHE A 91 4.28 12.26 -8.23
N GLU A 92 4.12 13.17 -7.26
CA GLU A 92 5.21 13.72 -6.47
C GLU A 92 5.33 12.97 -5.15
N MET A 93 6.56 12.75 -4.69
CA MET A 93 6.85 12.16 -3.39
C MET A 93 7.39 13.25 -2.48
N THR A 94 6.68 13.52 -1.39
CA THR A 94 7.09 14.46 -0.36
C THR A 94 8.38 14.01 0.33
N ASN A 95 9.11 14.92 0.98
CA ASN A 95 10.36 14.56 1.66
C ASN A 95 10.19 13.40 2.66
N PRO A 96 9.15 13.36 3.53
CA PRO A 96 8.92 12.23 4.43
C PRO A 96 8.72 10.90 3.70
N THR A 97 7.97 10.91 2.60
CA THR A 97 7.78 9.72 1.75
C THR A 97 9.10 9.20 1.23
N ARG A 98 9.93 10.08 0.65
CA ARG A 98 11.23 9.69 0.11
C ARG A 98 12.14 9.06 1.16
N LEU A 99 12.26 9.70 2.33
CA LEU A 99 13.07 9.16 3.44
C LEU A 99 12.55 7.80 3.92
N SER A 100 11.23 7.63 4.04
CA SER A 100 10.65 6.34 4.45
C SER A 100 10.85 5.25 3.41
N VAL A 101 10.76 5.58 2.12
CA VAL A 101 10.98 4.64 1.01
C VAL A 101 12.46 4.26 0.90
N GLU A 102 13.38 5.22 1.04
CA GLU A 102 14.84 4.96 1.10
C GLU A 102 15.16 4.03 2.26
N ALA A 103 14.70 4.36 3.48
CA ALA A 103 14.91 3.51 4.66
C ALA A 103 14.37 2.10 4.47
N TRP A 104 13.23 1.94 3.79
CA TRP A 104 12.68 0.62 3.48
C TRP A 104 13.52 -0.14 2.44
N ILE A 105 13.92 0.50 1.34
CA ILE A 105 14.79 -0.09 0.32
C ILE A 105 16.09 -0.59 0.95
N ASP A 106 16.71 0.22 1.81
CA ASP A 106 17.94 -0.12 2.52
C ASP A 106 17.72 -1.26 3.52
N THR A 107 16.65 -1.20 4.32
CA THR A 107 16.35 -2.24 5.31
C THR A 107 16.08 -3.59 4.66
N ALA A 108 15.38 -3.59 3.52
CA ALA A 108 15.01 -4.81 2.79
C ALA A 108 16.06 -5.23 1.74
N GLN A 109 17.13 -4.44 1.54
CA GLN A 109 18.19 -4.68 0.56
C GLN A 109 17.64 -4.92 -0.86
N LEU A 110 16.70 -4.07 -1.29
CA LEU A 110 16.00 -4.23 -2.57
C LEU A 110 16.83 -3.70 -3.74
N ASN A 111 16.86 -4.47 -4.83
CA ASN A 111 17.48 -4.07 -6.09
C ASN A 111 16.47 -3.33 -6.99
N PRO A 112 16.94 -2.58 -8.01
CA PRO A 112 16.06 -1.85 -8.93
C PRO A 112 14.98 -2.71 -9.62
N GLY A 113 15.27 -4.01 -9.83
CA GLY A 113 14.35 -4.96 -10.46
C GLY A 113 13.28 -5.52 -9.54
N ASP A 114 13.45 -5.40 -8.23
CA ASP A 114 12.59 -6.00 -7.21
C ASP A 114 11.30 -5.20 -7.05
N PHE A 115 10.24 -5.89 -6.62
CA PHE A 115 9.02 -5.23 -6.19
C PHE A 115 9.32 -4.38 -4.96
N LEU A 116 8.77 -3.16 -4.93
CA LEU A 116 8.99 -2.24 -3.83
C LEU A 116 8.42 -2.79 -2.52
N PHE A 117 7.34 -3.57 -2.58
CA PHE A 117 6.75 -4.21 -1.41
C PHE A 117 6.63 -5.73 -1.62
N PRO A 118 7.73 -6.50 -1.44
CA PRO A 118 7.73 -7.94 -1.60
C PRO A 118 6.77 -8.63 -0.62
N SER A 119 6.23 -9.79 -1.01
CA SER A 119 5.42 -10.60 -0.09
C SER A 119 6.27 -11.16 1.05
N ARG A 120 5.64 -11.48 2.18
CA ARG A 120 6.26 -12.33 3.22
C ARG A 120 6.05 -13.83 2.95
N VAL A 121 5.17 -14.18 2.01
CA VAL A 121 4.83 -15.55 1.62
C VAL A 121 5.64 -15.94 0.38
N HIS A 122 6.34 -17.07 0.44
CA HIS A 122 7.27 -17.52 -0.61
C HIS A 122 6.65 -17.66 -2.01
N GLU A 123 5.35 -17.93 -2.12
CA GLU A 123 4.68 -18.17 -3.41
C GLU A 123 4.27 -16.88 -4.15
N SER A 124 4.36 -15.71 -3.50
CA SER A 124 3.92 -14.45 -4.10
C SER A 124 5.07 -13.45 -4.19
N PRO A 125 5.27 -12.80 -5.35
CA PRO A 125 6.41 -11.91 -5.51
C PRO A 125 6.25 -10.54 -4.82
N HIS A 126 5.02 -10.10 -4.57
CA HIS A 126 4.71 -8.80 -3.94
C HIS A 126 3.49 -8.91 -3.02
N ILE A 127 3.25 -7.86 -2.23
CA ILE A 127 2.06 -7.78 -1.38
C ILE A 127 0.79 -7.96 -2.22
N GLY A 128 -0.11 -8.84 -1.79
CA GLY A 128 -1.41 -9.03 -2.44
C GLY A 128 -2.42 -7.96 -2.00
N THR A 129 -3.41 -7.65 -2.84
CA THR A 129 -4.44 -6.64 -2.53
C THR A 129 -5.19 -6.91 -1.22
N ARG A 130 -5.47 -8.18 -0.90
CA ARG A 130 -6.12 -8.57 0.37
C ARG A 130 -5.19 -8.40 1.56
N GLN A 131 -3.89 -8.62 1.38
CA GLN A 131 -2.90 -8.38 2.43
C GLN A 131 -2.76 -6.88 2.68
N TYR A 132 -2.69 -6.07 1.61
CA TYR A 132 -2.71 -4.62 1.71
C TYR A 132 -3.95 -4.12 2.47
N ALA A 133 -5.14 -4.61 2.14
CA ALA A 133 -6.37 -4.24 2.85
C ALA A 133 -6.28 -4.52 4.36
N ARG A 134 -5.82 -5.72 4.75
CA ARG A 134 -5.65 -6.08 6.18
C ARG A 134 -4.62 -5.20 6.90
N ILE A 135 -3.54 -4.81 6.21
CA ILE A 135 -2.55 -3.90 6.77
C ILE A 135 -3.19 -2.53 7.04
N VAL A 136 -3.95 -2.00 6.06
CA VAL A 136 -4.68 -0.74 6.22
C VAL A 136 -5.68 -0.83 7.36
N ASP A 137 -6.48 -1.90 7.42
CA ASP A 137 -7.45 -2.13 8.50
C ASP A 137 -6.76 -2.13 9.89
N GLY A 138 -5.58 -2.76 10.00
CA GLY A 138 -4.78 -2.73 11.22
C GLY A 138 -4.33 -1.33 11.62
N TRP A 139 -3.85 -0.51 10.68
CA TRP A 139 -3.47 0.88 10.98
C TRP A 139 -4.67 1.72 11.45
N VAL A 140 -5.86 1.48 10.89
CA VAL A 140 -7.11 2.14 11.26
C VAL A 140 -7.52 1.77 12.69
N GLU A 141 -7.43 0.49 13.04
CA GLU A 141 -7.71 0.01 14.40
C GLU A 141 -6.72 0.59 15.42
N GLU A 142 -5.44 0.70 15.08
CA GLU A 142 -4.41 1.26 15.97
C GLU A 142 -4.67 2.73 16.34
N ILE A 143 -5.29 3.51 15.45
CA ILE A 143 -5.70 4.89 15.73
C ILE A 143 -7.05 5.00 16.46
N GLY A 144 -7.68 3.87 16.79
CA GLY A 144 -8.96 3.80 17.50
C GLY A 144 -10.17 4.06 16.62
N LEU A 145 -10.05 3.87 15.31
CA LEU A 145 -11.17 3.90 14.36
C LEU A 145 -11.68 2.48 14.07
N ASP A 146 -12.93 2.38 13.65
CA ASP A 146 -13.53 1.12 13.22
C ASP A 146 -13.20 0.84 11.75
N SER A 147 -12.48 -0.26 11.49
CA SER A 147 -12.10 -0.73 10.15
C SER A 147 -13.30 -1.20 9.30
N ALA A 148 -14.45 -1.47 9.92
CA ALA A 148 -15.68 -1.87 9.24
C ALA A 148 -16.53 -0.70 8.72
N THR A 149 -16.20 0.55 9.09
CA THR A 149 -16.89 1.77 8.63
C THR A 149 -16.28 2.33 7.33
#